data_AF-A0A954JHX9-F1
#
_entry.id   AF-A0A954JHX9-F1
#
_cell.length_a   1.000
_cell.length_b   1.000
_cell.length_c   1.000
_cell.angle_alpha   90.00
_cell.angle_beta   90.00
_cell.angle_gamma   90.00
#
_symmetry.space_group_name_H-M   'P 1'
#
loop_
_entity.id
_entity.type
_entity.pdbx_description
1 polymer ?
#
loop_
_entity_poly.entity_id
_entity_poly.type
_entity_poly.pdbx_seq_one_letter_code
_entity_poly.pdbx_strand_id
1 'polypeptide(L)'
;METDTVVPSPELTAIHDPVPSSCESGVYGGEYSPAHQLEIDVQRALLDLPDVSFSSLRVHRLADGICLTGMVRCSSNVRDKVPSLAAQIAGVDRVLNRLVIQDDGEGSASDDCR
;
A
#
# COMPACT_ATOMS: atom_id res chain seq x y z
N MET A 1 -37.10 68.58 14.75
CA MET A 1 -36.12 67.87 15.61
C MET A 1 -36.02 66.47 15.05
N GLU A 2 -35.17 66.31 14.04
CA GLU A 2 -34.97 65.06 13.31
C GLU A 2 -33.55 64.60 13.62
N THR A 3 -33.41 63.44 14.25
CA THR A 3 -32.13 62.88 14.66
C THR A 3 -31.67 61.87 13.60
N ASP A 4 -30.67 62.29 12.84
CA ASP A 4 -29.88 61.49 11.90
C ASP A 4 -29.24 60.31 12.65
N THR A 5 -29.63 59.09 12.28
CA THR A 5 -29.11 57.87 12.89
C THR A 5 -28.00 57.31 11.99
N VAL A 6 -26.76 57.55 12.39
CA VAL A 6 -25.55 56.95 11.82
C VAL A 6 -25.66 55.42 11.88
N VAL A 7 -25.48 54.79 10.73
CA VAL A 7 -25.36 53.34 10.58
C VAL A 7 -23.90 52.96 10.84
N PRO A 8 -23.56 52.15 11.87
CA PRO A 8 -22.23 51.57 11.95
C PRO A 8 -22.15 50.35 11.03
N SER A 9 -21.26 50.44 10.02
CA SER A 9 -20.82 49.30 9.22
C SER A 9 -20.27 48.19 10.13
N PRO A 10 -20.73 46.93 10.01
CA PRO A 10 -20.00 45.82 10.62
C PRO A 10 -18.72 45.58 9.81
N GLU A 11 -17.57 45.83 10.42
CA GLU A 11 -16.30 45.24 10.00
C GLU A 11 -16.46 43.71 9.94
N LEU A 12 -16.49 43.17 8.72
CA LEU A 12 -16.36 41.74 8.49
C LEU A 12 -14.88 41.40 8.69
N THR A 13 -14.54 41.18 9.96
CA THR A 13 -13.24 40.67 10.37
C THR A 13 -12.94 39.39 9.62
N ALA A 14 -11.71 39.34 9.11
CA ALA A 14 -11.15 38.25 8.35
C ALA A 14 -11.30 36.91 9.10
N ILE A 15 -12.26 36.09 8.67
CA ILE A 15 -12.24 34.65 8.94
C ILE A 15 -11.56 34.01 7.73
N HIS A 16 -10.27 34.29 7.54
CA HIS A 16 -9.42 33.32 6.86
C HIS A 16 -9.16 32.23 7.90
N ASP A 17 -10.11 31.31 7.94
CA ASP A 17 -10.02 30.02 8.61
C ASP A 17 -8.59 29.48 8.41
N PRO A 18 -7.82 29.24 9.48
CA PRO A 18 -6.57 28.52 9.31
C PRO A 18 -6.95 27.19 8.69
N VAL A 19 -6.52 26.92 7.45
CA VAL A 19 -6.53 25.56 6.91
C VAL A 19 -6.01 24.70 8.06
N PRO A 20 -6.80 23.73 8.58
CA PRO A 20 -6.26 22.84 9.57
C PRO A 20 -5.08 22.16 8.90
N SER A 21 -3.88 22.57 9.31
CA SER A 21 -2.65 21.84 9.15
C SER A 21 -2.79 20.60 10.03
N SER A 22 -3.61 19.70 9.56
CA SER A 22 -3.51 18.30 9.82
C SER A 22 -3.50 17.67 8.44
N CYS A 23 -2.28 17.54 7.92
CA CYS A 23 -1.84 16.21 7.52
C CYS A 23 -1.94 15.27 8.73
N GLU A 24 -3.16 15.06 9.24
CA GLU A 24 -3.55 13.74 9.67
C GLU A 24 -3.34 12.93 8.40
N SER A 25 -2.16 12.31 8.30
CA SER A 25 -2.06 10.99 7.71
C SER A 25 -3.26 10.28 8.29
N GLY A 26 -4.34 10.26 7.51
CA GLY A 26 -5.54 9.57 7.89
C GLY A 26 -5.01 8.22 8.29
N VAL A 27 -5.16 7.90 9.56
CA VAL A 27 -5.38 6.52 9.93
C VAL A 27 -6.54 6.19 9.00
N TYR A 28 -6.24 5.56 7.87
CA TYR A 28 -7.23 5.00 6.97
C TYR A 28 -7.84 3.84 7.78
N GLY A 29 -8.56 4.19 8.85
CA GLY A 29 -9.52 3.37 9.55
C GLY A 29 -10.83 3.51 8.83
N GLY A 30 -10.79 3.46 7.48
CA GLY A 30 -11.95 2.92 6.79
C GLY A 30 -12.12 1.53 7.38
N GLU A 31 -13.32 1.23 7.86
CA GLU A 31 -13.74 -0.14 8.18
C GLU A 31 -13.57 -0.98 6.91
N TYR A 32 -12.34 -1.42 6.68
CA TYR A 32 -12.00 -2.37 5.65
C TYR A 32 -12.77 -3.61 6.03
N SER A 33 -13.66 -4.02 5.14
CA SER A 33 -14.41 -5.27 5.28
C SER A 33 -13.42 -6.35 5.73
N PRO A 34 -13.78 -7.29 6.60
CA PRO A 34 -12.84 -8.30 7.11
C PRO A 34 -12.12 -9.08 6.00
N ALA A 35 -12.69 -9.09 4.78
CA ALA A 35 -12.04 -9.57 3.57
C ALA A 35 -10.77 -8.79 3.18
N HIS A 36 -10.81 -7.46 3.20
CA HIS A 36 -9.68 -6.59 2.91
C HIS A 36 -8.63 -6.64 4.03
N GLN A 37 -9.03 -6.93 5.27
CA GLN A 37 -8.09 -7.04 6.37
C GLN A 37 -7.08 -8.18 6.17
N LEU A 38 -7.52 -9.32 5.63
CA LEU A 38 -6.65 -10.44 5.27
C LEU A 38 -5.65 -10.04 4.18
N GLU A 39 -6.11 -9.34 3.14
CA GLU A 39 -5.26 -8.89 2.05
C GLU A 39 -4.19 -7.91 2.54
N ILE A 40 -4.57 -7.00 3.44
CA ILE A 40 -3.65 -6.05 4.09
C ILE A 40 -2.64 -6.78 4.96
N ASP A 41 -3.07 -7.77 5.75
CA ASP A 41 -2.18 -8.53 6.65
C ASP A 41 -1.13 -9.31 5.85
N VAL A 42 -1.57 -10.01 4.79
CA VAL A 42 -0.67 -10.70 3.85
C VAL A 42 0.28 -9.72 3.17
N GLN A 43 -0.24 -8.60 2.67
CA GLN A 43 0.59 -7.62 1.99
C GLN A 43 1.66 -7.05 2.93
N ARG A 44 1.30 -6.76 4.19
CA ARG A 44 2.24 -6.28 5.21
C ARG A 44 3.29 -7.34 5.55
N ALA A 45 2.88 -8.58 5.81
CA ALA A 45 3.80 -9.65 6.14
C ALA A 45 4.79 -9.94 5.00
N LEU A 46 4.35 -9.82 3.74
CA LEU A 46 5.24 -9.97 2.59
C LEU A 46 6.20 -8.79 2.46
N LEU A 47 5.72 -7.55 2.66
CA LEU A 47 6.55 -6.35 2.59
C LEU A 47 7.56 -6.22 3.75
N ASP A 48 7.32 -6.89 4.87
CA ASP A 48 8.22 -6.91 6.03
C ASP A 48 9.47 -7.78 5.82
N LEU A 49 9.50 -8.60 4.76
CA LEU A 49 10.59 -9.55 4.54
C LEU A 49 11.90 -8.84 4.20
N PRO A 50 12.96 -8.96 5.03
CA PRO A 50 14.31 -8.59 4.59
C PRO A 50 14.70 -9.57 3.48
N ASP A 51 15.31 -9.07 2.39
CA ASP A 51 15.67 -9.80 1.16
C ASP A 51 14.55 -10.01 0.12
N VAL A 52 13.40 -9.34 0.26
CA VAL A 52 12.37 -9.32 -0.80
C VAL A 52 11.96 -7.90 -1.13
N SER A 53 12.07 -7.54 -2.40
CA SER A 53 11.58 -6.25 -2.89
C SER A 53 10.50 -6.47 -3.93
N PHE A 54 9.29 -5.98 -3.65
CA PHE A 54 8.18 -6.09 -4.58
C PHE A 54 8.06 -4.81 -5.41
N SER A 55 8.31 -4.90 -6.71
CA SER A 55 8.04 -3.80 -7.64
C SER A 55 6.53 -3.64 -7.88
N SER A 56 5.80 -4.75 -7.84
CA SER A 56 4.35 -4.75 -7.85
C SER A 56 3.87 -5.95 -7.05
N LEU A 57 3.01 -5.72 -6.06
CA LEU A 57 2.38 -6.78 -5.29
C LEU A 57 0.89 -6.51 -5.26
N ARG A 58 0.12 -7.49 -5.74
CA ARG A 58 -1.33 -7.52 -5.63
C ARG A 58 -1.71 -8.83 -4.95
N VAL A 59 -2.34 -8.69 -3.80
CA VAL A 59 -2.99 -9.79 -3.09
C VAL A 59 -4.46 -9.79 -3.53
N HIS A 60 -4.98 -10.96 -3.87
CA HIS A 60 -6.38 -11.13 -4.19
C HIS A 60 -6.96 -12.29 -3.41
N ARG A 61 -8.01 -12.06 -2.64
CA ARG A 61 -8.70 -13.13 -1.92
C ARG A 61 -9.48 -14.03 -2.88
N LEU A 62 -9.39 -15.34 -2.66
CA LEU A 62 -10.16 -16.38 -3.32
C LEU A 62 -11.07 -17.07 -2.31
N ALA A 63 -12.05 -17.84 -2.79
CA ALA A 63 -12.95 -18.62 -1.93
C ALA A 63 -12.19 -19.62 -1.05
N ASP A 64 -11.10 -20.18 -1.57
CA ASP A 64 -10.30 -21.25 -0.96
C ASP A 64 -8.92 -20.74 -0.47
N GLY A 65 -8.70 -19.41 -0.39
CA GLY A 65 -7.42 -18.86 0.03
C GLY A 65 -7.09 -17.52 -0.63
N ILE A 66 -5.85 -17.35 -1.09
CA ILE A 66 -5.36 -16.09 -1.67
C ILE A 66 -4.50 -16.30 -2.91
N CYS A 67 -4.45 -15.30 -3.77
CA CYS A 67 -3.61 -15.24 -4.95
C CYS A 67 -2.65 -14.05 -4.84
N LEU A 68 -1.36 -14.33 -4.97
CA LEU A 68 -0.30 -13.33 -4.98
C LEU A 68 0.14 -13.12 -6.42
N THR A 69 0.03 -11.91 -6.92
CA THR A 69 0.41 -11.55 -8.29
C THR A 69 1.30 -10.32 -8.31
N GLY A 70 2.17 -10.24 -9.31
CA GLY A 70 3.02 -9.07 -9.52
C GLY A 70 4.47 -9.43 -9.78
N MET A 71 5.37 -8.49 -9.49
CA MET A 71 6.81 -8.61 -9.74
C MET A 71 7.56 -8.52 -8.42
N VAL A 72 8.43 -9.49 -8.18
CA VAL A 72 9.26 -9.58 -7.00
C VAL A 72 10.71 -9.75 -7.39
N ARG A 73 11.59 -9.07 -6.66
CA ARG A 73 13.03 -9.17 -6.75
C ARG A 73 13.52 -9.77 -5.45
N CYS A 74 14.02 -10.99 -5.51
CA CYS A 74 14.43 -11.75 -4.35
C CYS A 74 15.48 -12.78 -4.75
N SER A 75 16.35 -13.11 -3.80
CA SER A 75 17.31 -14.21 -3.92
C SER A 75 16.58 -15.55 -4.10
N SER A 76 17.15 -16.50 -4.86
CA SER A 76 16.53 -17.80 -5.16
C SER A 76 16.04 -18.55 -3.93
N ASN A 77 16.74 -18.42 -2.80
CA ASN A 77 16.41 -19.07 -1.52
C ASN A 77 15.15 -18.51 -0.82
N VAL A 78 14.69 -17.32 -1.22
CA VAL A 78 13.54 -16.65 -0.60
C VAL A 78 12.25 -16.92 -1.38
N ARG A 79 12.36 -17.27 -2.66
CA ARG A 79 11.22 -17.64 -3.53
C ARG A 79 10.31 -18.68 -2.88
N ASP A 80 10.88 -19.74 -2.33
CA ASP A 80 10.12 -20.86 -1.72
C ASP A 80 9.54 -20.48 -0.35
N LYS A 81 10.06 -19.44 0.29
CA LYS A 81 9.59 -18.94 1.58
C LYS A 81 8.35 -18.07 1.46
N VAL A 82 8.21 -17.30 0.37
CA VAL A 82 7.06 -16.41 0.10
C VAL A 82 5.70 -17.12 0.25
N PRO A 83 5.42 -18.25 -0.44
CA PRO A 83 4.13 -18.93 -0.28
C PRO A 83 3.96 -19.53 1.12
N SER A 84 5.05 -20.00 1.73
CA SER A 84 5.03 -20.58 3.09
C SER A 84 4.71 -19.54 4.16
N LEU A 85 5.15 -18.30 3.97
CA LEU A 85 4.83 -17.17 4.86
C LEU A 85 3.40 -16.71 4.70
N ALA A 86 2.94 -16.58 3.46
CA ALA A 86 1.56 -16.23 3.17
C ALA A 86 0.56 -17.27 3.70
N ALA A 87 0.93 -18.56 3.70
CA ALA A 87 0.11 -19.65 4.25
C ALA A 87 0.06 -19.68 5.78
N GLN A 88 1.01 -19.03 6.47
CA GLN A 88 1.00 -18.95 7.94
C GLN A 88 0.00 -17.93 8.47
N ILE A 89 -0.57 -17.08 7.61
CA ILE A 89 -1.54 -16.07 8.02
C ILE A 89 -2.91 -16.72 8.25
N ALA A 90 -3.50 -16.40 9.41
CA ALA A 90 -4.78 -16.93 9.81
C ALA A 90 -5.87 -16.56 8.78
N GLY A 91 -6.54 -17.58 8.23
CA GLY A 91 -7.57 -17.42 7.20
C GLY A 91 -7.12 -17.76 5.77
N VAL A 92 -5.89 -18.22 5.59
CA VAL A 92 -5.36 -18.70 4.31
C VAL A 92 -5.31 -20.23 4.28
N ASP A 93 -6.20 -20.87 3.51
CA ASP A 93 -6.16 -22.33 3.29
C ASP A 93 -5.22 -22.68 2.12
N ARG A 94 -5.28 -21.91 1.02
CA ARG A 94 -4.40 -22.06 -0.14
C ARG A 94 -3.74 -20.75 -0.56
N VAL A 95 -2.48 -20.84 -1.00
CA VAL A 95 -1.74 -19.72 -1.59
C VAL A 95 -1.42 -20.03 -3.04
N LEU A 96 -1.94 -19.21 -3.96
CA LEU A 96 -1.54 -19.24 -5.35
C LEU A 96 -0.44 -18.19 -5.57
N ASN A 97 0.80 -18.66 -5.74
CA ASN A 97 1.93 -17.80 -6.08
C ASN A 97 2.01 -17.60 -7.60
N ARG A 98 1.69 -16.39 -8.07
CA ARG A 98 1.84 -15.92 -9.45
C ARG A 98 2.77 -14.70 -9.52
N LEU A 99 3.73 -14.62 -8.60
CA LEU A 99 4.76 -13.60 -8.63
C LEU A 99 5.80 -13.95 -9.69
N VAL A 100 6.15 -12.96 -10.51
CA VAL A 100 7.21 -13.06 -11.50
C VAL A 100 8.50 -12.58 -10.86
N ILE A 101 9.55 -13.38 -10.95
CA ILE A 101 10.87 -13.00 -10.44
C ILE A 101 11.54 -12.11 -11.47
N GLN A 102 11.87 -10.89 -11.06
CA GLN A 102 12.76 -10.04 -11.82
C GLN A 102 14.19 -10.42 -11.44
N ASP A 103 14.83 -11.24 -12.27
CA ASP A 103 16.28 -11.34 -12.26
C ASP A 103 16.83 -9.95 -12.60
N ASP A 104 17.73 -9.43 -11.76
CA ASP A 104 18.56 -8.32 -12.22
C ASP A 104 19.50 -8.94 -13.24
N GLY A 105 19.10 -8.85 -14.51
CA GLY A 105 19.94 -9.33 -15.58
C GLY A 105 21.27 -8.57 -15.53
N GLU A 106 22.26 -9.13 -14.87
CA GLU A 106 23.63 -9.02 -15.35
C GLU A 106 23.62 -9.69 -16.71
N GLY A 107 23.23 -8.90 -17.71
CA GLY A 107 23.55 -9.17 -19.09
C GLY A 107 25.06 -9.32 -19.14
N SER A 108 25.51 -10.57 -19.16
CA SER A 108 26.80 -10.91 -19.73
C SER A 108 26.72 -10.49 -21.20
N ALA A 109 26.98 -9.21 -21.44
CA ALA A 109 27.37 -8.70 -22.73
C ALA A 109 28.76 -9.27 -22.99
N SER A 110 28.80 -10.55 -23.33
CA SER A 110 29.93 -11.18 -24.00
C SER A 110 29.90 -10.69 -25.45
N ASP A 111 30.20 -9.41 -25.63
CA ASP A 111 30.53 -8.86 -26.95
C ASP A 111 32.03 -9.11 -27.16
N ASP A 112 32.34 -10.34 -27.54
CA ASP A 112 33.64 -10.76 -28.06
C ASP A 112 33.80 -10.14 -29.46
N CYS A 113 34.22 -8.86 -29.51
CA CYS A 113 34.65 -8.22 -30.74
C CYS A 113 36.08 -8.68 -31.06
N ARG A 114 36.21 -9.51 -32.11
CA ARG A 114 37.49 -10.00 -32.64
C ARG A 114 37.89 -9.29 -33.93
#